data_AF-A0A4Y2MDB2-F1
#
_entry.id   AF-A0A4Y2MDB2-F1
#
_cell.length_a   1.000
_cell.length_b   1.000
_cell.length_c   1.000
_cell.angle_alpha   90.00
_cell.angle_beta   90.00
_cell.angle_gamma   90.00
#
_symmetry.space_group_name_H-M   'P 1'
#
loop_
_entity.id
_entity.type
_entity.pdbx_description
1 polymer ?
#
loop_
_entity_poly.entity_id
_entity_poly.type
_entity_poly.pdbx_seq_one_letter_code
_entity_poly.pdbx_strand_id
1 'polypeptide(L)'
;MDIKALLKQKKSVKSSITKLLKKTEDEIRELNNVSLLVRKNRFLELRTEIKDIFNSIIPSCEDRDEETYCTEKDDILDELEAVLVSIDTQLVPPVVNSDFEARKQNSDQVSVSSQSAEVKLPTLSLPIFSGATEEWLAFSDLFEAAVSNNQNLTGAQNYNI
;
A
#
# COMPACT_ATOMS: atom_id res chain seq x y z
N MET A 1 28.07 1.03 -11.90
CA MET A 1 28.18 1.34 -10.45
C MET A 1 29.32 0.50 -9.89
N ASP A 2 30.13 0.99 -8.95
CA ASP A 2 31.22 0.20 -8.35
C ASP A 2 30.67 -1.03 -7.60
N ILE A 3 31.26 -2.22 -7.82
CA ILE A 3 30.84 -3.47 -7.17
C ILE A 3 30.86 -3.36 -5.65
N LYS A 4 31.78 -2.59 -5.08
CA LYS A 4 31.81 -2.33 -3.62
C LYS A 4 30.59 -1.54 -3.15
N ALA A 5 30.15 -0.56 -3.95
CA ALA A 5 28.95 0.21 -3.67
C ALA A 5 27.69 -0.67 -3.77
N LEU A 6 27.61 -1.52 -4.80
CA LEU A 6 26.52 -2.50 -4.97
C LEU A 6 26.45 -3.47 -3.80
N LEU A 7 27.58 -4.00 -3.32
CA LEU A 7 27.62 -4.89 -2.16
C LEU A 7 27.18 -4.19 -0.86
N LYS A 8 27.52 -2.91 -0.70
CA LYS A 8 27.03 -2.10 0.43
C LYS A 8 25.51 -1.90 0.35
N GLN A 9 25.00 -1.56 -0.84
CA GLN A 9 23.56 -1.41 -1.07
C GLN A 9 22.82 -2.74 -0.81
N LYS A 10 23.33 -3.85 -1.35
CA LYS A 10 22.81 -5.21 -1.12
C LYS A 10 22.62 -5.49 0.37
N LYS A 11 23.65 -5.23 1.19
CA LYS A 11 23.58 -5.43 2.65
C LYS A 11 22.51 -4.56 3.30
N SER A 12 22.40 -3.31 2.88
CA SER A 12 21.37 -2.38 3.39
C SER A 12 19.96 -2.87 3.07
N VAL A 13 19.70 -3.22 1.80
CA VAL A 13 18.41 -3.70 1.33
C VAL A 13 18.04 -5.04 2.00
N LYS A 14 19.00 -5.97 2.12
CA LYS A 14 18.82 -7.23 2.86
C LYS A 14 18.41 -6.98 4.31
N SER A 15 19.05 -6.02 4.99
CA SER A 15 18.65 -5.66 6.36
C SER A 15 17.22 -5.10 6.43
N SER A 16 16.82 -4.27 5.47
CA SER A 16 15.45 -3.77 5.37
C SER A 16 14.45 -4.90 5.14
N ILE A 17 14.77 -5.85 4.25
CA ILE A 17 13.97 -7.05 3.99
C ILE A 17 13.81 -7.86 5.29
N THR A 18 14.90 -8.23 5.96
CA THR A 18 14.84 -9.03 7.20
C THR A 18 14.01 -8.35 8.29
N LYS A 19 14.15 -7.03 8.46
CA LYS A 19 13.36 -6.27 9.45
C LYS A 19 11.87 -6.28 9.10
N LEU A 20 11.52 -6.07 7.83
CA LEU A 20 10.13 -6.02 7.39
C LEU A 20 9.48 -7.41 7.40
N LEU A 21 10.22 -8.46 7.03
CA LEU A 21 9.78 -9.86 7.14
C LEU A 21 9.37 -10.16 8.57
N LYS A 22 10.29 -9.95 9.53
CA LYS A 22 10.01 -10.19 10.96
C LYS A 22 8.80 -9.38 11.46
N LYS A 23 8.77 -8.08 11.16
CA LYS A 23 7.64 -7.22 11.54
C LYS A 23 6.31 -7.70 10.93
N THR A 24 6.36 -8.28 9.73
CA THR A 24 5.17 -8.81 9.09
C THR A 24 4.74 -10.11 9.73
N GLU A 25 5.64 -11.06 9.95
CA GLU A 25 5.34 -12.29 10.69
C GLU A 25 4.65 -12.03 12.04
N ASP A 26 5.13 -11.03 12.78
CA ASP A 26 4.58 -10.66 14.09
C ASP A 26 3.17 -10.03 14.03
N GLU A 27 2.88 -9.25 12.98
CA GLU A 27 1.70 -8.37 12.92
C GLU A 27 0.64 -8.79 11.90
N ILE A 28 0.94 -9.71 10.97
CA ILE A 28 0.16 -9.88 9.73
C ILE A 28 -1.33 -10.16 9.96
N ARG A 29 -1.72 -10.78 11.07
CA ARG A 29 -3.12 -11.10 11.40
C ARG A 29 -3.91 -9.94 11.99
N GLU A 30 -3.21 -8.93 12.50
CA GLU A 30 -3.80 -7.76 13.16
C GLU A 30 -3.96 -6.57 12.20
N LEU A 31 -3.36 -6.65 11.02
CA LEU A 31 -3.39 -5.58 10.04
C LEU A 31 -4.72 -5.58 9.27
N ASN A 32 -5.28 -4.38 9.10
CA ASN A 32 -6.37 -4.18 8.16
C ASN A 32 -5.89 -4.30 6.70
N ASN A 33 -6.84 -4.45 5.78
CA ASN A 33 -6.55 -4.64 4.35
C ASN A 33 -5.72 -3.51 3.75
N VAL A 34 -5.95 -2.26 4.16
CA VAL A 34 -5.18 -1.11 3.66
C VAL A 34 -3.72 -1.22 4.10
N SER A 35 -3.48 -1.53 5.37
CA SER A 35 -2.15 -1.70 5.93
C SER A 35 -1.42 -2.89 5.30
N LEU A 36 -2.14 -3.98 5.02
CA LEU A 36 -1.62 -5.13 4.28
C LEU A 36 -1.23 -4.76 2.85
N LEU A 37 -2.03 -3.94 2.15
CA LEU A 37 -1.72 -3.51 0.78
C LEU A 37 -0.48 -2.61 0.73
N VAL A 38 -0.37 -1.65 1.67
CA VAL A 38 0.84 -0.82 1.82
C VAL A 38 2.06 -1.70 2.11
N ARG A 39 1.92 -2.68 3.01
CA ARG A 39 2.98 -3.65 3.33
C ARG A 39 3.40 -4.43 2.08
N LYS A 40 2.43 -4.92 1.30
CA LYS A 40 2.66 -5.65 0.04
C LYS A 40 3.46 -4.80 -0.94
N ASN A 41 3.04 -3.56 -1.18
CA ASN A 41 3.75 -2.65 -2.07
C ASN A 41 5.20 -2.44 -1.64
N ARG A 42 5.44 -2.28 -0.33
CA ARG A 42 6.80 -2.15 0.20
C ARG A 42 7.66 -3.39 -0.05
N PHE A 43 7.10 -4.60 0.09
CA PHE A 43 7.81 -5.83 -0.28
C PHE A 43 8.10 -5.92 -1.77
N LEU A 44 7.18 -5.49 -2.63
CA LEU A 44 7.39 -5.47 -4.10
C LEU A 44 8.50 -4.50 -4.51
N GLU A 45 8.59 -3.33 -3.86
CA GLU A 45 9.69 -2.38 -4.04
C GLU A 45 11.04 -3.01 -3.65
N LEU A 46 11.13 -3.58 -2.44
CA LEU A 46 12.36 -4.22 -1.95
C LEU A 46 12.78 -5.43 -2.80
N ARG A 47 11.80 -6.22 -3.28
CA ARG A 47 12.02 -7.34 -4.21
C ARG A 47 12.63 -6.86 -5.52
N THR A 48 12.12 -5.75 -6.06
CA THR A 48 12.64 -5.16 -7.30
C THR A 48 14.06 -4.65 -7.08
N GLU A 49 14.28 -3.87 -6.01
CA GLU A 49 15.59 -3.29 -5.70
C GLU A 49 16.66 -4.38 -5.50
N ILE A 50 16.38 -5.42 -4.70
CA ILE A 50 17.37 -6.48 -4.45
C ILE A 50 17.66 -7.29 -5.72
N LYS A 51 16.64 -7.58 -6.54
CA LYS A 51 16.79 -8.28 -7.83
C LYS A 51 17.69 -7.48 -8.77
N ASP A 52 17.48 -6.17 -8.88
CA ASP A 52 18.25 -5.31 -9.77
C ASP A 52 19.71 -5.17 -9.30
N ILE A 53 19.93 -5.14 -7.98
CA ILE A 53 21.28 -5.18 -7.40
C ILE A 53 22.00 -6.48 -7.79
N PHE A 54 21.37 -7.64 -7.63
CA PHE A 54 21.97 -8.92 -8.02
C PHE A 54 22.21 -9.01 -9.53
N ASN A 55 21.26 -8.55 -10.35
CA ASN A 55 21.42 -8.49 -11.81
C ASN A 55 22.58 -7.57 -12.24
N SER A 56 22.98 -6.63 -11.38
CA SER A 56 24.17 -5.78 -11.60
C SER A 56 25.46 -6.42 -11.08
N ILE A 57 25.39 -7.18 -9.98
CA ILE A 57 26.55 -7.84 -9.36
C ILE A 57 27.00 -9.06 -10.16
N ILE A 58 26.07 -9.97 -10.48
CA ILE A 58 26.36 -11.29 -11.07
C ILE A 58 27.21 -11.18 -12.35
N PRO A 59 26.87 -10.33 -13.35
CA PRO A 59 27.67 -10.22 -14.57
C PRO A 59 29.06 -9.59 -14.36
N SER A 60 29.31 -8.97 -13.20
CA SER A 60 30.54 -8.23 -12.90
C SER A 60 31.39 -8.90 -11.82
N CYS A 61 30.96 -10.04 -11.28
CA CYS A 61 31.67 -10.78 -10.26
C CYS A 61 32.67 -11.77 -10.87
N GLU A 62 33.54 -12.34 -10.03
CA GLU A 62 34.40 -13.44 -10.46
C GLU A 62 33.56 -14.71 -10.63
N ASP A 63 33.85 -15.54 -11.64
CA ASP A 63 33.10 -16.79 -11.92
C ASP A 63 32.95 -17.69 -10.69
N ARG A 64 33.96 -17.71 -9.81
CA ARG A 64 33.96 -18.50 -8.57
C ARG A 64 32.92 -18.04 -7.54
N ASP A 65 32.48 -16.79 -7.61
CA ASP A 65 31.51 -16.19 -6.70
C ASP A 65 30.10 -16.19 -7.31
N GLU A 66 29.95 -16.43 -8.62
CA GLU A 66 28.69 -16.33 -9.35
C GLU A 66 27.60 -17.22 -8.76
N GLU A 67 27.92 -18.51 -8.55
CA GLU A 67 26.99 -19.48 -7.96
C GLU A 67 26.51 -19.02 -6.58
N THR A 68 27.42 -18.50 -5.75
CA THR A 68 27.08 -17.99 -4.41
C THR A 68 26.09 -16.83 -4.48
N TYR A 69 26.30 -15.88 -5.41
CA TYR A 69 25.37 -14.76 -5.58
C TYR A 69 24.04 -15.19 -6.20
N CYS A 70 24.03 -16.16 -7.11
CA CYS A 70 22.81 -16.73 -7.68
C CYS A 70 21.97 -17.42 -6.60
N THR A 71 22.57 -18.30 -5.79
CA THR A 71 21.87 -18.97 -4.69
C THR A 71 21.35 -17.95 -3.68
N GLU A 72 22.17 -16.98 -3.24
CA GLU A 72 21.70 -15.97 -2.28
C GLU A 72 20.55 -15.14 -2.84
N LYS A 73 20.58 -14.81 -4.13
CA LYS A 73 19.49 -14.08 -4.80
C LYS A 73 18.21 -14.91 -4.77
N ASP A 74 18.28 -16.18 -5.14
CA ASP A 74 17.11 -17.05 -5.22
C ASP A 74 16.52 -17.28 -3.82
N ASP A 75 17.34 -17.57 -2.80
CA ASP A 75 16.91 -17.72 -1.40
C ASP A 75 16.12 -16.49 -0.90
N ILE A 76 16.65 -15.28 -1.15
CA ILE A 76 15.98 -14.04 -0.73
C ILE A 76 14.67 -13.81 -1.49
N LEU A 77 14.64 -14.12 -2.79
CA LEU A 77 13.43 -13.96 -3.61
C LEU A 77 12.34 -14.95 -3.20
N ASP A 78 12.70 -16.17 -2.82
CA ASP A 78 11.78 -17.18 -2.32
C ASP A 78 11.17 -16.79 -0.96
N GLU A 79 11.99 -16.27 -0.04
CA GLU A 79 11.51 -15.73 1.24
C GLU A 79 10.51 -14.59 1.04
N LEU A 80 10.80 -13.67 0.12
CA LEU A 80 9.91 -12.56 -0.21
C LEU A 80 8.60 -13.04 -0.84
N GLU A 81 8.67 -13.99 -1.76
CA GLU A 81 7.49 -14.55 -2.41
C GLU A 81 6.58 -15.27 -1.41
N ALA A 82 7.14 -16.03 -0.47
CA ALA A 82 6.38 -16.69 0.59
C ALA A 82 5.55 -15.70 1.41
N VAL A 83 6.14 -14.54 1.77
CA VAL A 83 5.41 -13.50 2.52
C VAL A 83 4.40 -12.76 1.66
N LEU A 84 4.71 -12.49 0.38
CA LEU A 84 3.76 -11.88 -0.55
C LEU A 84 2.51 -12.75 -0.73
N VAL A 85 2.69 -14.07 -0.87
CA VAL A 85 1.59 -15.04 -0.91
C VAL A 85 0.80 -15.02 0.40
N SER A 86 1.48 -14.98 1.55
CA SER A 86 0.83 -14.88 2.86
C SER A 86 -0.05 -13.62 2.97
N ILE A 87 0.44 -12.47 2.50
CA ILE A 87 -0.35 -11.22 2.47
C ILE A 87 -1.55 -11.38 1.54
N ASP A 88 -1.35 -11.92 0.33
CA ASP A 88 -2.43 -12.10 -0.64
C ASP A 88 -3.53 -13.02 -0.13
N THR A 89 -3.17 -14.12 0.53
CA THR A 89 -4.15 -15.02 1.15
C THR A 89 -5.01 -14.34 2.21
N GLN A 90 -4.48 -13.34 2.93
CA GLN A 90 -5.28 -12.56 3.88
C GLN A 90 -6.13 -11.47 3.23
N LEU A 91 -5.69 -10.94 2.08
CA LEU A 91 -6.45 -9.95 1.31
C LEU A 91 -7.62 -10.56 0.54
N VAL A 92 -7.59 -11.87 0.26
CA VAL A 92 -8.73 -12.57 -0.37
C VAL A 92 -9.93 -12.52 0.58
N PRO A 93 -11.06 -11.91 0.16
CA PRO A 93 -12.25 -11.90 1.00
C PRO A 93 -12.72 -13.34 1.24
N PRO A 94 -13.20 -13.68 2.45
CA PRO A 94 -13.85 -14.96 2.67
C PRO A 94 -15.00 -15.07 1.67
N VAL A 95 -15.06 -16.20 0.95
CA VAL A 95 -16.18 -16.52 0.05
C VAL A 95 -17.43 -16.69 0.92
N VAL A 96 -18.09 -15.58 1.22
CA VAL A 96 -19.43 -15.59 1.78
C VAL A 96 -20.35 -15.95 0.62
N ASN A 97 -20.81 -17.20 0.60
CA ASN A 97 -22.06 -17.56 -0.06
C ASN A 97 -23.19 -16.85 0.68
N SER A 98 -23.32 -15.54 0.49
CA SER A 98 -24.44 -14.78 1.03
C SER A 98 -25.57 -14.86 0.01
N ASP A 99 -26.50 -15.78 0.26
CA ASP A 99 -27.83 -15.74 -0.34
C ASP A 99 -28.42 -14.35 -0.11
N PHE A 100 -28.56 -13.61 -1.21
CA PHE A 100 -29.06 -12.24 -1.23
C PHE A 100 -30.58 -12.24 -0.99
N GLU A 101 -30.99 -12.29 0.27
CA GLU A 101 -32.37 -11.95 0.67
C GLU A 101 -32.51 -10.41 0.64
N ALA A 102 -33.06 -9.91 -0.45
CA ALA A 102 -33.35 -8.51 -0.71
C ALA A 102 -34.39 -7.95 0.29
N ARG A 103 -33.94 -7.28 1.36
CA ARG A 103 -34.84 -6.51 2.22
C ARG A 103 -35.03 -5.09 1.67
N LYS A 104 -36.10 -4.90 0.88
CA LYS A 104 -36.66 -3.58 0.53
C LYS A 104 -36.96 -2.78 1.80
N GLN A 105 -36.34 -1.62 1.97
CA GLN A 105 -36.83 -0.57 2.86
C GLN A 105 -37.40 0.57 2.01
N ASN A 106 -38.71 0.80 2.15
CA ASN A 106 -39.37 2.04 1.77
C ASN A 106 -38.85 3.16 2.69
N SER A 107 -38.52 4.32 2.12
CA SER A 107 -38.39 5.56 2.89
C SER A 107 -39.21 6.64 2.21
N ASP A 108 -40.24 7.07 2.93
CA ASP A 108 -41.17 8.13 2.56
C ASP A 108 -40.49 9.49 2.48
N GLN A 109 -40.94 10.28 1.51
CA GLN A 109 -40.48 11.63 1.24
C GLN A 109 -40.86 12.59 2.37
N VAL A 110 -39.88 13.34 2.88
CA VAL A 110 -40.10 14.57 3.65
C VAL A 110 -39.42 15.72 2.92
N SER A 111 -40.25 16.61 2.38
CA SER A 111 -39.87 17.85 1.72
C SER A 111 -39.48 18.90 2.77
N VAL A 112 -38.26 19.42 2.69
CA VAL A 112 -37.80 20.57 3.49
C VAL A 112 -37.50 21.74 2.55
N SER A 113 -38.17 22.85 2.86
CA SER A 113 -38.11 24.14 2.16
C SER A 113 -36.72 24.78 2.25
N SER A 114 -36.20 25.24 1.12
CA SER A 114 -34.88 25.85 0.95
C SER A 114 -34.89 27.34 1.31
N GLN A 115 -34.11 27.73 2.31
CA GLN A 115 -33.65 29.11 2.51
C GLN A 115 -32.20 29.20 2.06
N SER A 116 -31.95 29.93 0.98
CA SER A 116 -30.63 30.18 0.42
C SER A 116 -29.88 31.23 1.23
N ALA A 117 -29.05 30.79 2.16
CA ALA A 117 -27.96 31.58 2.72
C ALA A 117 -26.70 31.36 1.87
N GLU A 118 -26.07 32.44 1.41
CA GLU A 118 -24.81 32.42 0.67
C GLU A 118 -23.66 32.02 1.62
N VAL A 119 -23.42 30.71 1.72
CA VAL A 119 -22.32 30.15 2.53
C VAL A 119 -21.02 30.32 1.74
N LYS A 120 -20.13 31.20 2.20
CA LYS A 120 -18.74 31.22 1.73
C LYS A 120 -18.04 29.97 2.23
N LEU A 121 -17.69 29.08 1.31
CA LEU A 121 -16.95 27.86 1.59
C LEU A 121 -15.54 28.21 2.11
N PRO A 122 -15.08 27.63 3.22
CA PRO A 122 -13.67 27.71 3.62
C PRO A 122 -12.79 27.18 2.49
N THR A 123 -11.70 27.89 2.17
CA THR A 123 -10.73 27.43 1.16
C THR A 123 -10.14 26.10 1.61
N LEU A 124 -10.48 25.02 0.91
CA LEU A 124 -10.00 23.68 1.23
C LEU A 124 -8.58 23.49 0.68
N SER A 125 -7.58 23.33 1.54
CA SER A 125 -6.26 22.84 1.13
C SER A 125 -6.26 21.32 1.20
N LEU A 126 -6.42 20.66 0.05
CA LEU A 126 -6.25 19.21 -0.02
C LEU A 126 -4.77 18.87 0.25
N PRO A 127 -4.49 17.84 1.08
CA PRO A 127 -3.13 17.33 1.22
C PRO A 127 -2.62 16.83 -0.14
N ILE A 128 -1.31 16.95 -0.39
CA ILE A 128 -0.68 16.46 -1.61
C ILE A 128 0.00 15.14 -1.29
N PHE A 129 -0.32 14.09 -2.04
CA PHE A 129 0.36 12.81 -1.96
C PHE A 129 1.51 12.76 -2.96
N SER A 130 2.72 12.47 -2.49
CA SER A 130 3.92 12.36 -3.34
C SER A 130 3.95 11.07 -4.18
N GLY A 131 3.13 10.08 -3.84
CA GLY A 131 3.22 8.72 -4.37
C GLY A 131 4.10 7.78 -3.53
N ALA A 132 4.79 8.29 -2.51
CA ALA A 132 5.62 7.48 -1.62
C ALA A 132 4.77 6.59 -0.71
N THR A 133 5.02 5.28 -0.73
CA THR A 133 4.28 4.28 0.06
C THR A 133 4.32 4.59 1.56
N GLU A 134 5.43 5.14 2.07
CA GLU A 134 5.60 5.49 3.48
C GLU A 134 4.68 6.63 3.94
N GLU A 135 4.26 7.49 3.02
CA GLU A 135 3.43 8.67 3.31
C GLU A 135 1.93 8.38 3.21
N TRP A 136 1.54 7.22 2.67
CA TRP A 136 0.14 6.91 2.35
C TRP A 136 -0.79 6.96 3.56
N LEU A 137 -0.40 6.38 4.71
CA LEU A 137 -1.25 6.35 5.90
C LEU A 137 -1.49 7.78 6.42
N ALA A 138 -0.44 8.58 6.54
CA ALA A 138 -0.55 9.98 6.95
C ALA A 138 -1.40 10.78 5.95
N PHE A 139 -1.15 10.61 4.65
CA PHE A 139 -1.94 11.26 3.61
C PHE A 139 -3.43 10.88 3.69
N SER A 140 -3.73 9.59 3.85
CA SER A 140 -5.10 9.07 3.94
C SER A 140 -5.85 9.69 5.12
N ASP A 141 -5.22 9.75 6.29
CA ASP A 141 -5.82 10.36 7.49
C ASP A 141 -6.10 11.85 7.28
N LEU A 142 -5.14 12.60 6.70
CA LEU A 142 -5.32 14.02 6.40
C LEU A 142 -6.40 14.25 5.33
N PHE A 143 -6.48 13.37 4.34
CA PHE A 143 -7.47 13.45 3.27
C PHE A 143 -8.88 13.16 3.80
N GLU A 144 -9.05 12.12 4.60
CA GLU A 144 -10.33 11.78 5.23
C GLU A 144 -10.80 12.89 6.17
N ALA A 145 -9.91 13.49 6.96
CA ALA A 145 -10.21 14.65 7.79
C ALA A 145 -10.65 15.86 6.96
N ALA A 146 -9.97 16.14 5.84
CA ALA A 146 -10.34 17.23 4.95
C ALA A 146 -11.71 17.02 4.28
N VAL A 147 -12.07 15.79 3.93
CA VAL A 147 -13.35 15.45 3.29
C VAL A 147 -14.50 15.38 4.30
N SER A 148 -14.30 14.76 5.46
CA SER A 148 -15.33 14.58 6.51
C SER A 148 -15.75 15.89 7.17
N ASN A 149 -14.88 16.89 7.25
CA ASN A 149 -15.23 18.23 7.75
C ASN A 149 -16.23 19.00 6.86
N ASN A 150 -16.67 18.42 5.73
CA ASN A 150 -17.65 18.99 4.79
C ASN A 150 -19.05 18.34 4.83
N GLN A 151 -19.39 17.55 5.86
CA GLN A 151 -20.73 16.93 5.97
C GLN A 151 -21.92 17.92 6.07
N ASN A 152 -21.67 19.25 6.09
CA ASN A 152 -22.70 20.28 5.96
C ASN A 152 -23.05 20.66 4.51
N LEU A 153 -22.50 19.97 3.49
CA LEU A 153 -22.89 20.18 2.09
C LEU A 153 -24.07 19.28 1.71
N THR A 154 -25.24 19.58 2.27
CA THR A 154 -26.51 19.01 1.81
C THR A 154 -26.88 19.62 0.45
N GLY A 155 -26.90 18.79 -0.59
CA GLY A 155 -27.61 19.07 -1.84
C GLY A 155 -26.77 19.69 -2.97
N ALA A 156 -26.47 18.84 -3.96
CA ALA A 156 -26.27 19.18 -5.37
C ALA A 156 -25.25 20.28 -5.71
N GLN A 157 -23.99 19.89 -5.89
CA GLN A 157 -23.14 20.48 -6.92
C GLN A 157 -22.39 19.37 -7.65
N ASN A 158 -23.13 18.66 -8.51
CA ASN A 158 -22.54 17.90 -9.60
C ASN A 158 -21.72 18.88 -10.44
N TYR A 159 -20.39 18.74 -10.43
CA TYR A 159 -19.52 19.42 -11.37
C TYR A 159 -19.87 18.96 -12.79
N ASN A 160 -20.50 19.84 -13.59
CA ASN A 160 -20.40 19.77 -15.04
C ASN A 160 -19.03 20.35 -15.41
N ILE A 161 -18.25 19.58 -16.18
CA ILE A 161 -17.11 20.08 -16.95
C ILE A 161 -17.66 20.91 -18.12
#